data_AF-A0A8X6X979-F1
#
_entry.id   AF-A0A8X6X979-F1
#
_cell.length_a   1.000
_cell.length_b   1.000
_cell.length_c   1.000
_cell.angle_alpha   90.00
_cell.angle_beta   90.00
_cell.angle_gamma   90.00
#
_symmetry.space_group_name_H-M   'P 1'
#
loop_
_entity.id
_entity.type
_entity.pdbx_description
1 polymer ?
#
loop_
_entity_poly.entity_id
_entity_poly.type
_entity_poly.pdbx_seq_one_letter_code
_entity_poly.pdbx_strand_id
1 'polypeptide(L)'
;VTVSLEQPQGFAVANDSSSGDICVQPNTSNNIKLQLKATDVGTANITVRAETASSSKVCGNSPVYGSLARDAIKQSFEVEAEGFPNQKVHSILFCPKGDNYKDISRASMKLL
;
A
#
# COMPACT_ATOMS: atom_id res chain seq x y z
N VAL A 1 21.57 -9.55 11.02
CA VAL A 1 20.95 -8.92 9.82
C VAL A 1 20.22 -7.69 10.29
N THR A 2 20.44 -6.54 9.65
CA THR A 2 19.67 -5.31 9.88
C THR A 2 18.52 -5.31 8.90
N VAL A 3 17.29 -5.12 9.38
CA VAL A 3 16.12 -4.94 8.52
C VAL A 3 15.60 -3.51 8.68
N SER A 4 15.27 -2.87 7.57
CA SER A 4 14.78 -1.51 7.53
C SER A 4 13.63 -1.36 6.54
N LEU A 5 12.59 -0.66 6.97
CA LEU A 5 11.53 -0.17 6.09
C LEU A 5 11.99 1.14 5.46
N GLU A 6 12.06 1.18 4.13
CA GLU A 6 12.26 2.43 3.40
C GLU A 6 10.99 3.29 3.53
N GLN A 7 11.14 4.60 3.71
CA GLN A 7 10.05 5.51 4.03
C GLN A 7 8.84 5.28 3.09
N PRO A 8 7.73 4.71 3.58
CA PRO A 8 6.65 4.29 2.70
C PRO A 8 5.81 5.50 2.31
N GLN A 9 5.73 5.78 1.00
CA GLN A 9 4.82 6.81 0.49
C GLN A 9 3.38 6.30 0.58
N GLY A 10 2.45 7.13 1.05
CA GLY A 10 1.05 6.73 1.22
C GLY A 10 0.75 5.89 2.47
N PHE A 11 1.73 5.72 3.37
CA PHE A 11 1.52 5.04 4.66
C PHE A 11 2.20 5.77 5.82
N ALA A 12 1.50 5.86 6.95
CA ALA A 12 2.06 6.19 8.24
C ALA A 12 2.43 4.91 9.00
N VAL A 13 3.59 4.92 9.65
CA VAL A 13 4.03 3.83 10.51
C VAL A 13 3.29 3.92 11.84
N ALA A 14 2.45 2.93 12.16
CA ALA A 14 1.45 3.02 13.24
C ALA A 14 2.01 2.71 14.64
N ASN A 15 3.12 1.98 14.71
CA ASN A 15 3.90 1.67 15.91
C ASN A 15 5.37 1.58 15.50
N ASP A 16 6.33 1.57 16.43
CA ASP A 16 7.74 1.28 16.17
C ASP A 16 7.88 -0.14 15.56
N SER A 17 7.57 -0.26 14.27
CA SER A 17 7.58 -1.51 13.53
C SER A 17 9.01 -1.78 13.08
N SER A 18 9.82 -2.05 14.11
CA SER A 18 11.11 -2.70 14.19
C SER A 18 11.95 -2.68 12.92
N SER A 19 12.43 -1.50 12.54
CA SER A 19 13.77 -1.44 11.99
C SER A 19 14.74 -1.89 13.08
N GLY A 20 15.63 -2.83 12.77
CA GLY A 20 16.52 -3.36 13.80
C GLY A 20 17.36 -4.54 13.38
N ASP A 21 18.34 -4.80 14.23
CA ASP A 21 19.25 -5.93 14.09
C ASP A 21 18.61 -7.19 14.67
N ILE A 22 18.66 -8.27 13.90
CA ILE A 22 18.13 -9.57 14.27
C ILE A 22 19.22 -10.63 14.07
N CYS A 23 19.35 -11.52 15.05
CA CYS A 23 20.13 -12.73 14.90
C CYS A 23 19.29 -13.82 14.23
N VAL A 24 19.79 -14.39 13.13
CA VAL A 24 19.14 -15.49 12.40
C VAL A 24 20.07 -16.69 12.46
N GLN A 25 19.56 -17.83 12.91
CA GLN A 25 20.35 -19.07 13.00
C GLN A 25 20.37 -19.80 11.64
N PRO A 26 21.40 -20.62 11.37
CA PRO A 26 21.44 -21.42 10.15
C PRO A 26 20.19 -22.30 10.00
N ASN A 27 19.64 -22.38 8.78
CA ASN A 27 18.44 -23.16 8.45
C ASN A 27 17.18 -22.75 9.22
N THR A 28 17.11 -21.51 9.72
CA THR A 28 15.92 -20.93 10.36
C THR A 28 15.46 -19.67 9.63
N SER A 29 14.25 -19.21 9.96
CA SER A 29 13.71 -17.94 9.47
C SER A 29 13.06 -17.16 10.62
N ASN A 30 13.16 -15.83 10.52
CA ASN A 30 12.52 -14.91 11.45
C ASN A 30 11.54 -14.03 10.69
N ASN A 31 10.39 -13.75 11.30
CA ASN A 31 9.36 -12.89 10.71
C ASN A 31 9.34 -11.54 11.43
N ILE A 32 9.30 -10.46 10.66
CA ILE A 32 9.10 -9.10 11.17
C ILE A 32 7.68 -8.68 10.83
N LYS A 33 6.97 -8.12 11.81
CA LYS A 33 5.64 -7.57 11.63
C LYS A 33 5.73 -6.07 11.43
N LEU A 34 5.14 -5.59 10.34
CA LEU A 34 5.02 -4.17 10.04
C LEU A 34 3.56 -3.75 10.21
N GLN A 35 3.32 -2.68 10.96
CA GLN A 35 1.99 -2.12 11.15
C GLN A 35 1.95 -0.74 10.50
N LEU A 36 1.25 -0.67 9.38
CA LEU A 36 1.19 0.51 8.53
C LEU A 36 -0.26 0.95 8.40
N LYS A 37 -0.49 2.25 8.46
CA LYS A 37 -1.79 2.88 8.26
C LYS A 37 -1.74 3.65 6.94
N ALA A 38 -2.59 3.30 5.99
CA ALA A 38 -2.66 4.04 4.73
C ALA A 38 -3.09 5.49 4.98
N THR A 39 -2.48 6.43 4.25
CA THR A 39 -2.79 7.87 4.31
C THR A 39 -3.48 8.36 3.05
N ASP A 40 -3.29 7.67 1.93
CA ASP A 40 -3.79 8.05 0.61
C ASP A 40 -4.43 6.85 -0.08
N VAL A 41 -5.42 7.10 -0.94
CA VAL A 41 -6.06 6.07 -1.78
C VAL A 41 -5.28 5.86 -3.09
N GLY A 42 -5.46 4.69 -3.70
CA GLY A 42 -4.79 4.28 -4.92
C GLY A 42 -3.56 3.40 -4.66
N THR A 43 -2.68 3.29 -5.66
CA THR A 43 -1.53 2.39 -5.60
C THR A 43 -0.38 3.00 -4.81
N ALA A 44 0.09 2.28 -3.79
CA ALA A 44 1.23 2.66 -2.97
C ALA A 44 2.28 1.53 -2.91
N ASN A 45 3.55 1.90 -2.76
CA ASN A 45 4.67 0.94 -2.75
C ASN A 45 5.31 0.86 -1.37
N ILE A 46 5.58 -0.36 -0.92
CA ILE A 46 6.31 -0.65 0.31
C ILE A 46 7.62 -1.32 -0.08
N THR A 47 8.74 -0.87 0.48
CA THR A 47 10.05 -1.46 0.24
C THR A 47 10.73 -1.79 1.56
N VAL A 48 11.10 -3.06 1.72
CA VAL A 48 11.82 -3.57 2.88
C VAL A 48 13.21 -4.01 2.43
N ARG A 49 14.23 -3.59 3.16
CA ARG A 49 15.62 -3.96 2.91
C ARG A 49 16.14 -4.78 4.08
N ALA A 50 16.96 -5.78 3.77
CA ALA A 50 17.69 -6.59 4.74
C ALA A 50 19.15 -6.67 4.34
N GLU A 51 20.07 -6.40 5.28
CA GLU A 51 21.50 -6.50 5.03
C GLU A 51 22.27 -7.10 6.20
N THR A 52 23.50 -7.56 5.95
CA THR A 52 24.40 -7.97 7.04
C THR A 52 24.55 -6.80 8.03
N ALA A 53 24.25 -7.08 9.29
CA ALA A 53 24.33 -6.05 10.34
C ALA A 53 25.79 -5.66 10.59
N SER A 54 26.03 -4.38 10.86
CA SER A 54 27.35 -3.89 11.26
C SER A 54 27.74 -4.36 12.67
N SER A 55 26.76 -4.66 13.52
CA SER A 55 26.93 -5.16 14.89
C SER A 55 26.47 -6.60 15.01
N SER A 56 27.25 -7.42 15.72
CA SER A 56 26.90 -8.80 16.10
C SER A 56 26.24 -8.89 17.48
N LYS A 57 26.01 -7.77 18.17
CA LYS A 57 25.55 -7.75 19.57
C LYS A 57 24.25 -8.55 19.79
N VAL A 58 23.35 -8.54 18.81
CA VAL A 58 22.07 -9.26 18.86
C VAL A 58 22.22 -10.78 18.85
N CYS A 59 23.38 -11.30 18.45
CA CYS A 59 23.72 -12.73 18.47
C CYS A 59 24.48 -13.15 19.75
N GLY A 60 24.75 -12.23 20.67
CA GLY A 60 25.50 -12.52 21.90
C GLY A 60 26.88 -13.12 21.60
N ASN A 61 27.17 -14.28 22.19
CA ASN A 61 28.45 -14.98 22.04
C ASN A 61 28.48 -15.96 20.86
N SER A 62 27.41 -16.06 20.06
CA SER A 62 27.39 -16.97 18.92
C SER A 62 28.33 -16.48 17.81
N PRO A 63 29.05 -17.38 17.12
CA PRO A 63 29.84 -17.00 15.95
C PRO A 63 28.91 -16.44 14.86
N VAL A 64 29.32 -15.32 14.26
CA VAL A 64 28.55 -14.63 13.22
C VAL A 64 29.30 -14.70 11.90
N TYR A 65 28.58 -14.94 10.82
CA TYR A 65 29.15 -14.96 9.48
C TYR A 65 29.47 -13.54 9.01
N GLY A 66 30.71 -13.31 8.53
CA GLY A 66 31.22 -11.99 8.21
C GLY A 66 31.01 -11.52 6.76
N SER A 67 30.35 -12.32 5.91
CA SER A 67 30.14 -11.90 4.52
C SER A 67 29.09 -10.80 4.42
N LEU A 68 29.27 -9.92 3.44
CA LEU A 68 28.23 -8.98 3.05
C LEU A 68 27.12 -9.72 2.29
N ALA A 69 25.89 -9.62 2.78
CA ALA A 69 24.68 -10.04 2.10
C ALA A 69 23.68 -8.88 2.16
N ARG A 70 22.96 -8.66 1.06
CA ARG A 70 21.97 -7.59 0.92
C ARG A 70 20.82 -8.10 0.06
N ASP A 71 19.61 -7.81 0.50
CA ASP A 71 18.39 -8.12 -0.23
C ASP A 71 17.34 -7.01 -0.01
N ALA A 72 16.44 -6.86 -0.96
CA ALA A 72 15.35 -5.90 -0.89
C ALA A 72 14.11 -6.41 -1.62
N ILE A 73 12.96 -6.23 -1.00
CA ILE A 73 11.66 -6.58 -1.56
C ILE A 73 10.85 -5.31 -1.69
N LYS A 74 10.30 -5.09 -2.89
CA LYS A 74 9.33 -4.03 -3.18
C LYS A 74 8.00 -4.67 -3.56
N GLN A 75 6.92 -4.23 -2.90
CA GLN A 75 5.57 -4.69 -3.17
C GLN A 75 4.61 -3.52 -3.29
N SER A 76 3.73 -3.58 -4.29
CA SER A 76 2.67 -2.61 -4.52
C SER A 76 1.37 -3.07 -3.85
N PHE A 77 0.66 -2.13 -3.24
CA PHE A 77 -0.63 -2.32 -2.59
C PHE A 77 -1.64 -1.35 -3.18
N GLU A 78 -2.86 -1.81 -3.40
CA GLU A 78 -3.98 -0.95 -3.79
C GLU A 78 -4.75 -0.57 -2.52
N VAL A 79 -4.85 0.73 -2.25
CA VAL A 79 -5.61 1.27 -1.12
C VAL A 79 -6.95 1.77 -1.63
N GLU A 80 -8.02 1.08 -1.26
CA GLU A 80 -9.37 1.52 -1.56
C GLU A 80 -9.87 2.54 -0.53
N ALA A 81 -10.80 3.41 -0.95
CA ALA A 81 -11.48 4.30 -0.02
C ALA A 81 -12.30 3.48 1.00
N GLU A 82 -12.33 3.94 2.24
CA GLU A 82 -13.15 3.33 3.28
C GLU A 82 -14.66 3.47 3.00
N GLY A 83 -15.46 2.57 3.58
CA GLY A 83 -16.91 2.56 3.44
C GLY A 83 -17.43 1.66 2.33
N PHE A 84 -18.69 1.87 1.94
CA PHE A 84 -19.37 1.05 0.93
C PHE A 84 -19.75 1.92 -0.28
N PRO A 85 -19.44 1.47 -1.52
CA PRO A 85 -19.81 2.23 -2.70
C PRO A 85 -21.34 2.27 -2.84
N ASN A 86 -21.89 3.47 -3.04
CA ASN A 86 -23.29 3.68 -3.37
C ASN A 86 -23.39 4.24 -4.79
N GLN A 87 -23.88 3.42 -5.72
CA GLN A 87 -24.06 3.83 -7.11
C GLN A 87 -25.55 4.04 -7.40
N LYS A 88 -25.89 5.24 -7.86
CA LYS A 88 -27.22 5.56 -8.39
C LYS A 88 -27.15 5.60 -9.91
N VAL A 89 -27.98 4.78 -10.56
CA VAL A 89 -28.06 4.71 -12.02
C VAL A 89 -29.29 5.48 -12.48
N HIS A 90 -29.07 6.47 -13.33
CA HIS A 90 -30.14 7.20 -14.02
C HIS A 90 -30.11 6.85 -15.50
N SER A 91 -31.15 6.16 -15.98
CA SER A 91 -31.31 5.81 -17.39
C SER A 91 -32.55 6.50 -17.94
N ILE A 92 -32.38 7.29 -19.01
CA ILE A 92 -33.46 8.01 -19.67
C ILE A 92 -33.41 7.66 -21.15
N LEU A 93 -34.50 7.06 -21.66
CA LEU A 93 -34.72 6.89 -23.10
C LEU A 93 -35.68 7.96 -23.58
N PHE A 94 -35.20 8.88 -24.41
CA PHE A 94 -36.02 9.93 -24.99
C PHE A 94 -36.15 9.72 -26.51
N CYS A 95 -37.37 9.37 -26.95
CA CYS A 95 -37.68 9.12 -28.37
C CYS A 95 -38.82 10.04 -28.82
N PRO A 96 -38.53 11.27 -29.27
CA PRO A 96 -39.56 12.17 -29.78
C PRO A 96 -40.09 11.66 -31.13
N LYS A 97 -41.41 11.80 -31.36
CA LYS A 97 -42.04 11.63 -32.67
C LYS A 97 -42.73 12.93 -33.08
N GLY A 98 -42.52 13.37 -34.32
CA GLY A 98 -43.12 14.57 -34.94
C GLY A 98 -42.17 15.77 -35.08
N ASP A 99 -42.60 16.79 -35.80
CA ASP A 99 -41.81 17.99 -36.17
C ASP A 99 -41.54 18.97 -34.99
N ASN A 100 -42.02 18.67 -33.78
CA ASN A 100 -41.80 19.47 -32.57
C ASN A 100 -40.41 19.24 -31.93
N TYR A 101 -39.39 18.93 -32.76
CA TYR A 101 -38.01 18.72 -32.33
C TYR A 101 -37.37 19.97 -31.70
N LYS A 102 -37.86 21.17 -32.07
CA LYS A 102 -37.29 22.46 -31.64
C LYS A 102 -37.70 22.90 -30.23
N ASP A 103 -38.82 22.42 -29.68
CA ASP A 103 -39.25 22.78 -28.31
C ASP A 103 -38.57 21.94 -27.23
N ILE A 104 -38.03 20.78 -27.60
CA ILE A 104 -37.48 19.81 -26.65
C ILE A 104 -36.01 20.09 -26.33
N SER A 105 -35.27 20.73 -27.25
CA SER A 105 -33.88 21.15 -26.98
C SER A 105 -33.77 22.20 -25.86
N ARG A 106 -34.87 22.92 -25.54
CA ARG A 106 -34.96 23.85 -24.40
C ARG A 106 -35.34 23.17 -23.08
N ALA A 107 -35.96 22.00 -23.11
CA ALA A 107 -36.16 21.16 -21.93
C ALA A 107 -34.88 20.37 -21.62
N SER A 108 -33.75 21.06 -21.59
CA SER A 108 -32.54 20.54 -20.95
C SER A 108 -32.86 20.42 -19.46
N MET A 109 -33.36 19.26 -19.09
CA MET A 109 -32.87 18.48 -17.96
C MET A 109 -32.54 19.34 -16.74
N LYS A 110 -33.58 19.87 -16.07
CA LYS A 110 -33.50 20.15 -14.63
C LYS A 110 -33.52 18.80 -13.90
N LEU A 111 -32.39 18.10 -13.93
CA LEU A 111 -32.10 17.04 -12.98
C LEU A 111 -31.10 17.64 -11.99
N LEU A 112 -31.59 17.78 -10.75
CA LEU A 112 -31.07 18.53 -9.59
C LEU A 112 -31.57 19.99 -9.51
#